data_AF-A0A453FAD0-F1
#
_entry.id   AF-A0A453FAD0-F1
#
_cell.length_a   1.000
_cell.length_b   1.000
_cell.length_c   1.000
_cell.angle_alpha   90.00
_cell.angle_beta   90.00
_cell.angle_gamma   90.00
#
_symmetry.space_group_name_H-M   'P 1'
#
loop_
_entity.id
_entity.type
_entity.pdbx_description
1 polymer ?
#
loop_
_entity_poly.entity_id
_entity_poly.type
_entity_poly.pdbx_seq_one_letter_code
_entity_poly.pdbx_strand_id
1 'polypeptide(L)'
;PTFDRLREQLLQLHAEADLTQSKANSARVRLMRLTEAAENLKKRAVVSVRMGRENEAVELLVQKKKLTNALENIKERIELLDKLSAKISEVISVKQNMLIEHALRPGMATVEDSNDHIRVFSGKIDDRVDETSDSNVAGQSKGSELQMADSFTFSKDHDPTNIMDDHSAYDDFVQHIDSQLSSLQCEIDHYASSQLAKELDTQQSVNDKLHKLSTILKLITETRESK
;
A
#
# COMPACT_ATOMS: atom_id res chain seq x y z
N PRO A 1 -16.96 -19.81 -15.84
CA PRO A 1 -17.12 -18.37 -15.49
C PRO A 1 -17.91 -17.71 -16.62
N THR A 2 -18.86 -16.81 -16.32
CA THR A 2 -19.56 -16.05 -17.37
C THR A 2 -18.60 -15.04 -18.01
N PHE A 3 -18.75 -14.79 -19.31
CA PHE A 3 -17.90 -13.86 -20.07
C PHE A 3 -17.84 -12.47 -19.40
N ASP A 4 -18.98 -11.95 -18.96
CA ASP A 4 -19.08 -10.64 -18.31
C ASP A 4 -18.33 -10.59 -16.97
N ARG A 5 -18.43 -11.65 -16.16
CA ARG A 5 -17.67 -11.75 -14.90
C ARG A 5 -16.16 -11.74 -15.15
N LEU A 6 -15.70 -12.38 -16.22
CA LEU A 6 -14.28 -12.40 -16.57
C LEU A 6 -13.80 -11.01 -17.01
N ARG A 7 -14.63 -10.26 -17.73
CA ARG A 7 -14.36 -8.88 -18.14
C ARG A 7 -14.30 -7.92 -16.95
N GLU A 8 -15.24 -8.04 -16.01
CA GLU A 8 -15.25 -7.25 -14.78
C GLU A 8 -13.99 -7.50 -13.93
N GLN A 9 -13.63 -8.78 -13.74
CA GLN A 9 -12.40 -9.13 -13.02
C GLN A 9 -11.13 -8.62 -13.71
N LEU A 10 -11.10 -8.61 -15.05
CA LEU A 10 -9.97 -8.05 -15.79
C LEU A 10 -9.87 -6.53 -15.60
N LEU A 11 -11.00 -5.83 -15.61
CA LEU A 11 -11.05 -4.39 -15.33
C LEU A 11 -10.55 -4.08 -13.91
N GLN A 12 -10.96 -4.87 -12.92
CA GLN A 12 -10.49 -4.74 -11.54
C GLN A 12 -8.98 -4.94 -11.42
N LEU A 13 -8.42 -5.95 -12.10
CA LEU A 13 -6.98 -6.19 -12.09
C LEU A 13 -6.18 -5.06 -12.73
N HIS A 14 -6.70 -4.44 -13.80
CA HIS A 14 -6.07 -3.25 -14.38
C HIS A 14 -6.04 -2.08 -13.39
N ALA A 15 -7.16 -1.81 -12.70
CA ALA A 15 -7.19 -0.80 -11.66
C ALA A 15 -6.21 -1.09 -10.50
N GLU A 16 -6.09 -2.36 -10.12
CA GLU A 16 -5.13 -2.80 -9.09
C GLU A 16 -3.68 -2.68 -9.54
N ALA A 17 -3.38 -2.95 -10.82
CA ALA A 17 -2.07 -2.75 -11.41
C ALA A 17 -1.66 -1.26 -11.35
N ASP A 18 -2.55 -0.37 -11.79
CA ASP A 18 -2.31 1.09 -11.77
C ASP A 18 -2.09 1.61 -10.34
N LEU A 19 -2.90 1.14 -9.39
CA LEU A 19 -2.74 1.48 -7.98
C LEU A 19 -1.40 0.99 -7.41
N THR A 20 -0.99 -0.24 -7.74
CA THR A 20 0.27 -0.83 -7.30
C THR A 20 1.46 -0.05 -7.86
N GLN A 21 1.41 0.28 -9.15
CA GLN A 21 2.44 1.07 -9.83
C GLN A 21 2.55 2.48 -9.24
N SER A 22 1.42 3.14 -8.96
CA SER A 22 1.37 4.45 -8.30
C SER A 22 2.02 4.40 -6.90
N LYS A 23 1.70 3.37 -6.10
CA LYS A 23 2.33 3.16 -4.79
C LYS A 23 3.85 2.95 -4.90
N ALA A 24 4.31 2.17 -5.88
CA ALA A 24 5.73 1.94 -6.11
C ALA A 24 6.46 3.23 -6.49
N ASN A 25 5.88 4.04 -7.37
CA ASN A 25 6.45 5.33 -7.78
C ASN A 25 6.52 6.32 -6.62
N SER A 26 5.48 6.38 -5.78
CA SER A 26 5.50 7.19 -4.55
C SER A 26 6.62 6.76 -3.60
N ALA A 27 6.82 5.45 -3.42
CA ALA A 27 7.91 4.91 -2.61
C ALA A 27 9.29 5.26 -3.20
N ARG A 28 9.47 5.22 -4.53
CA ARG A 28 10.70 5.65 -5.22
C ARG A 28 11.03 7.12 -5.00
N VAL A 29 10.03 8.01 -5.08
CA VAL A 29 10.22 9.45 -4.79
C VAL A 29 10.66 9.65 -3.34
N ARG A 30 10.07 8.91 -2.39
CA ARG A 30 10.47 8.98 -0.99
C ARG A 30 11.89 8.43 -0.78
N LEU A 31 12.25 7.31 -1.43
CA LEU A 31 13.61 6.77 -1.41
C LEU A 31 14.65 7.81 -1.87
N MET A 32 14.37 8.53 -2.96
CA MET A 32 15.23 9.60 -3.47
C MET A 32 15.43 10.71 -2.41
N ARG A 33 14.34 11.20 -1.81
CA ARG A 33 14.38 12.26 -0.77
C ARG A 33 15.14 11.82 0.48
N LEU A 34 14.92 10.59 0.94
CA LEU A 34 15.62 10.04 2.11
C LEU A 34 17.12 9.87 1.82
N THR A 35 17.48 9.48 0.60
CA THR A 35 18.89 9.33 0.18
C THR A 35 19.58 10.70 0.19
N GLU A 36 18.92 11.73 -0.35
CA GLU A 36 19.41 13.10 -0.31
C GLU A 36 19.60 13.61 1.13
N ALA A 37 18.61 13.39 2.00
CA ALA A 37 18.69 13.76 3.40
C ALA A 37 19.86 13.06 4.14
N ALA A 38 20.12 11.78 3.84
CA ALA A 38 21.23 11.03 4.42
C ALA A 38 22.59 11.59 4.00
N GLU A 39 22.73 11.99 2.74
CA GLU A 39 23.95 12.64 2.25
C GLU A 39 24.11 14.05 2.84
N ASN A 40 23.02 14.80 3.03
CA ASN A 40 23.08 16.10 3.69
C ASN A 40 23.50 16.00 5.16
N LEU A 41 23.02 14.99 5.90
CA LEU A 41 23.48 14.71 7.26
C LEU A 41 24.98 14.38 7.29
N LYS A 42 25.46 13.56 6.34
CA LYS A 42 26.88 13.25 6.19
C LYS A 42 27.72 14.50 5.92
N LYS A 43 27.29 15.36 4.98
CA LYS A 43 27.98 16.64 4.66
C LYS A 43 28.05 17.55 5.89
N ARG A 44 26.94 17.68 6.64
CA ARG A 44 26.90 18.47 7.88
C ARG A 44 27.84 17.91 8.94
N ALA A 45 27.86 16.59 9.15
CA ALA A 45 28.76 15.96 10.10
C ALA A 45 30.24 16.24 9.75
N VAL A 46 30.61 16.18 8.47
CA VAL A 46 31.96 16.55 8.01
C VAL A 46 32.30 18.00 8.34
N VAL A 47 31.36 18.93 8.16
CA VAL A 47 31.55 20.34 8.50
C VAL A 47 31.70 20.53 10.02
N SER A 48 30.86 19.88 10.84
CA SER A 48 30.94 19.97 12.29
C SER A 48 32.27 19.44 12.84
N VAL A 49 32.81 18.34 12.32
CA VAL A 49 34.16 17.86 12.67
C VAL A 49 35.23 18.88 12.34
N ARG A 50 35.19 19.49 11.15
CA ARG A 50 36.18 20.52 10.75
C ARG A 50 36.15 21.76 11.64
N MET A 51 35.01 22.03 12.26
CA MET A 51 34.82 23.15 13.17
C MET A 51 35.08 22.80 14.65
N GLY A 52 35.57 21.59 14.96
CA GLY A 52 35.81 21.14 16.34
C GLY A 52 34.53 20.91 17.14
N ARG A 53 33.43 20.55 16.46
CA ARG A 53 32.14 20.21 17.08
C ARG A 53 31.86 18.73 16.89
N GLU A 54 32.70 17.89 17.48
CA GLU A 54 32.62 16.43 17.34
C GLU A 54 31.32 15.87 17.91
N ASN A 55 30.82 16.44 19.02
CA ASN A 55 29.55 16.00 19.63
C ASN A 55 28.36 16.16 18.65
N GLU A 56 28.26 17.31 17.97
CA GLU A 56 27.21 17.54 16.95
C GLU A 56 27.38 16.58 15.76
N ALA A 57 28.63 16.32 15.35
CA ALA A 57 28.90 15.38 14.27
C ALA A 57 28.44 13.96 14.63
N VAL A 58 28.65 13.51 15.87
CA VAL A 58 28.18 12.21 16.35
C VAL A 58 26.65 12.14 16.32
N GLU A 59 25.94 13.16 16.81
CA GLU A 59 24.48 13.22 16.76
C GLU A 59 23.94 13.13 15.32
N LEU A 60 24.54 13.88 14.39
CA LEU A 60 24.17 13.84 12.97
C LEU A 60 24.39 12.45 12.35
N LEU A 61 25.45 11.74 12.76
CA LEU A 61 25.71 10.37 12.31
C LEU A 61 24.72 9.37 12.91
N VAL A 62 24.28 9.57 14.16
CA VAL A 62 23.20 8.78 14.77
C VAL A 62 21.89 8.99 14.01
N GLN A 63 21.53 10.24 13.68
CA GLN A 63 20.37 10.52 12.84
C GLN A 63 20.48 9.87 11.46
N LYS A 64 21.66 9.93 10.84
CA LYS A 64 21.92 9.27 9.55
C LYS A 64 21.72 7.75 9.66
N LYS A 65 22.18 7.11 10.74
CA LYS A 65 21.99 5.67 10.97
C LYS A 65 20.51 5.30 11.03
N LYS A 66 19.69 6.08 11.76
CA LYS A 66 18.23 5.90 11.79
C LYS A 66 17.61 6.00 10.39
N LEU A 67 18.06 6.99 9.62
CA LEU A 67 17.60 7.21 8.25
C LEU A 67 18.00 6.07 7.30
N THR A 68 19.18 5.47 7.46
CA THR A 68 19.60 4.29 6.70
C THR A 68 18.67 3.09 6.92
N ASN A 69 18.17 2.88 8.14
CA ASN A 69 17.20 1.81 8.40
C ASN A 69 15.88 2.06 7.64
N ALA A 70 15.40 3.32 7.63
CA ALA A 70 14.22 3.70 6.86
C ALA A 70 14.44 3.55 5.34
N LEU A 71 15.66 3.80 4.86
CA LEU A 71 16.06 3.57 3.47
C LEU A 71 15.99 2.08 3.10
N GLU A 72 16.38 1.18 3.99
CA GLU A 72 16.30 -0.26 3.71
C GLU A 72 14.85 -0.73 3.63
N ASN A 73 14.03 -0.34 4.60
CA ASN A 73 12.61 -0.70 4.60
C ASN A 73 11.87 -0.22 3.34
N ILE A 74 12.19 0.97 2.82
CA ILE A 74 11.53 1.45 1.61
C ILE A 74 12.00 0.75 0.34
N LYS A 75 13.24 0.26 0.28
CA LYS A 75 13.70 -0.58 -0.82
C LYS A 75 12.98 -1.92 -0.84
N GLU A 76 12.86 -2.57 0.33
CA GLU A 76 12.08 -3.81 0.48
C GLU A 76 10.63 -3.60 0.01
N ARG A 77 10.02 -2.48 0.40
CA ARG A 77 8.66 -2.14 -0.04
C ARG A 77 8.56 -1.95 -1.56
N ILE A 78 9.54 -1.31 -2.19
CA ILE A 78 9.57 -1.14 -3.64
C ILE A 78 9.68 -2.52 -4.31
N GLU A 79 10.56 -3.39 -3.83
CA GLU A 79 10.73 -4.74 -4.37
C GLU A 79 9.45 -5.57 -4.25
N LEU A 80 8.76 -5.50 -3.11
CA LEU A 80 7.47 -6.19 -2.91
C LEU A 80 6.39 -5.66 -3.87
N LEU A 81 6.32 -4.35 -4.07
CA LEU A 81 5.37 -3.74 -5.01
C LEU A 81 5.69 -4.12 -6.47
N ASP A 82 6.96 -4.23 -6.82
CA ASP A 82 7.39 -4.67 -8.16
C ASP A 82 7.05 -6.15 -8.39
N LYS A 83 7.26 -7.01 -7.39
CA LYS A 83 6.82 -8.42 -7.43
C LYS A 83 5.30 -8.54 -7.58
N LEU A 84 4.54 -7.74 -6.83
CA LEU A 84 3.08 -7.72 -6.93
C LEU A 84 2.62 -7.27 -8.32
N SER A 85 3.22 -6.19 -8.85
CA SER A 85 2.93 -5.68 -10.20
C SER A 85 3.19 -6.74 -11.29
N ALA A 86 4.31 -7.47 -11.18
CA ALA A 86 4.61 -8.58 -12.07
C ALA A 86 3.56 -9.69 -11.98
N LYS A 87 3.12 -10.05 -10.77
CA LYS A 87 2.10 -11.09 -10.57
C LYS A 87 0.73 -10.66 -11.11
N ILE A 88 0.32 -9.41 -10.89
CA ILE A 88 -0.92 -8.87 -11.45
C ILE A 88 -0.87 -8.92 -12.98
N SER A 89 0.28 -8.57 -13.59
CA SER A 89 0.48 -8.63 -15.03
C SER A 89 0.35 -10.05 -15.60
N GLU A 90 0.88 -11.06 -14.89
CA GLU A 90 0.72 -12.47 -15.26
C GLU A 90 -0.77 -12.88 -15.23
N VAL A 91 -1.50 -12.51 -14.17
CA VAL A 91 -2.93 -12.85 -14.05
C VAL A 91 -3.77 -12.12 -15.09
N ILE A 92 -3.48 -10.85 -15.39
CA ILE A 92 -4.08 -10.09 -16.50
C ILE A 92 -3.90 -10.87 -17.80
N SER A 93 -2.68 -11.33 -18.09
CA SER A 93 -2.36 -12.07 -19.31
C SER A 93 -3.17 -13.38 -19.39
N VAL A 94 -3.26 -14.12 -18.28
CA VAL A 94 -4.09 -15.34 -18.20
C VAL A 94 -5.57 -15.03 -18.45
N LYS A 95 -6.12 -13.99 -17.82
CA LYS A 95 -7.53 -13.61 -17.99
C LYS A 95 -7.84 -13.10 -19.40
N GLN A 96 -6.93 -12.36 -20.01
CA GLN A 96 -7.05 -11.93 -21.40
C GLN A 96 -7.13 -13.14 -22.33
N ASN A 97 -6.24 -14.13 -22.16
CA ASN A 97 -6.29 -15.38 -22.92
C ASN A 97 -7.62 -16.11 -22.72
N MET A 98 -8.13 -16.20 -21.48
CA MET A 98 -9.43 -16.81 -21.21
C MET A 98 -10.60 -16.08 -21.90
N LEU A 99 -10.55 -14.75 -22.00
CA LEU A 99 -11.57 -13.97 -22.73
C LEU A 99 -11.51 -14.26 -24.22
N ILE A 100 -10.31 -14.33 -24.79
CA ILE A 100 -10.09 -14.67 -26.20
C ILE A 100 -10.65 -16.07 -26.47
N GLU A 101 -10.29 -17.08 -25.68
CA GLU A 101 -10.81 -18.45 -25.81
C GLU A 101 -12.34 -18.50 -25.72
N HIS A 102 -12.95 -17.75 -24.80
CA HIS A 102 -14.40 -17.71 -24.66
C HIS A 102 -15.09 -16.98 -25.82
N ALA A 103 -14.42 -16.00 -26.45
CA ALA A 103 -14.93 -15.31 -27.64
C ALA A 103 -14.76 -16.14 -28.92
N LEU A 104 -13.73 -16.99 -28.99
CA LEU A 104 -13.47 -17.89 -30.12
C LEU A 104 -14.34 -19.15 -30.09
N ARG A 105 -14.95 -19.49 -28.95
CA ARG A 105 -15.86 -20.64 -28.85
C ARG A 105 -17.06 -20.38 -29.78
N PRO A 106 -17.27 -21.20 -30.82
CA PRO A 106 -18.46 -21.09 -31.65
C PRO A 106 -19.67 -21.16 -30.73
N GLY A 107 -20.57 -20.19 -30.86
CA GLY A 107 -21.81 -20.18 -30.09
C GLY A 107 -22.41 -21.58 -30.14
N MET A 108 -22.81 -22.10 -28.98
CA MET A 108 -23.83 -23.13 -28.95
C MET A 108 -25.06 -22.47 -29.58
N ALA A 109 -25.15 -22.54 -30.91
CA ALA A 109 -26.40 -22.47 -31.60
C ALA A 109 -27.21 -23.61 -31.01
N THR A 110 -28.00 -23.29 -29.99
CA THR A 110 -29.35 -23.83 -29.94
C THR A 110 -29.91 -23.52 -31.31
N VAL A 111 -29.83 -24.53 -32.18
CA VAL A 111 -30.58 -24.61 -33.43
C VAL A 111 -32.04 -24.67 -33.00
N GLU A 112 -32.58 -23.54 -32.58
CA GLU A 112 -33.98 -23.27 -32.78
C GLU A 112 -34.07 -22.73 -34.20
N ASP A 113 -34.61 -23.62 -35.03
CA ASP A 113 -34.98 -23.50 -36.41
C ASP A 113 -35.64 -22.12 -36.69
N SER A 114 -34.83 -21.14 -37.08
CA SER A 114 -35.33 -19.90 -37.66
C SER A 114 -34.83 -19.82 -39.08
N ASN A 115 -35.70 -20.30 -39.96
CA ASN A 115 -35.60 -20.25 -41.41
C ASN A 115 -35.69 -18.79 -41.88
N ASP A 116 -34.63 -18.01 -41.65
CA ASP A 116 -34.49 -16.68 -42.22
C ASP A 116 -34.01 -16.80 -43.67
N HIS A 117 -35.01 -16.93 -44.54
CA HIS A 117 -34.91 -16.80 -45.98
C HIS A 117 -34.27 -15.45 -46.34
N ILE A 118 -32.99 -15.48 -46.70
CA ILE A 118 -32.24 -14.32 -47.17
C ILE A 118 -32.87 -13.80 -48.47
N ARG A 119 -33.71 -12.76 -48.37
CA ARG A 119 -34.17 -11.96 -49.52
C ARG A 119 -33.04 -11.03 -49.95
N VAL A 120 -32.30 -11.45 -50.97
CA VAL A 120 -31.35 -10.58 -51.70
C VAL A 120 -32.17 -9.58 -52.53
N PHE A 121 -32.28 -8.35 -52.04
CA PHE A 121 -32.83 -7.25 -52.82
C PHE A 121 -31.77 -6.75 -53.82
N SER A 122 -31.99 -7.02 -55.10
CA SER A 122 -31.26 -6.37 -56.20
C SER A 122 -31.86 -4.99 -56.44
N GLY A 123 -31.20 -3.94 -55.93
CA GLY A 123 -31.59 -2.56 -56.17
C GLY A 123 -31.07 -2.07 -57.53
N LYS A 124 -31.99 -1.83 -58.47
CA LYS A 124 -31.68 -1.04 -59.67
C LYS A 124 -31.71 0.44 -59.32
N ILE A 125 -30.65 1.11 -59.78
CA ILE A 125 -30.42 2.54 -59.71
C ILE A 125 -31.35 3.20 -60.74
N ASP A 126 -32.13 4.21 -60.35
CA ASP A 126 -32.54 5.26 -61.26
C ASP A 126 -32.63 6.61 -60.51
N ASP A 127 -32.27 7.63 -61.27
CA ASP A 127 -31.93 9.00 -60.93
C ASP A 127 -33.19 9.89 -61.03
N ARG A 128 -33.38 10.81 -60.07
CA ARG A 128 -33.80 12.22 -60.25
C ARG A 128 -34.58 12.86 -59.08
N VAL A 129 -33.97 13.93 -58.56
CA VAL A 129 -34.46 15.34 -58.47
C VAL A 129 -35.53 15.74 -57.43
N ASP A 130 -35.05 16.65 -56.56
CA ASP A 130 -35.62 17.87 -55.94
C ASP A 130 -36.50 17.96 -54.70
N GLU A 131 -36.04 18.92 -53.88
CA GLU A 131 -36.73 19.96 -53.11
C GLU A 131 -37.59 19.70 -51.86
N THR A 132 -37.04 20.21 -50.75
CA THR A 132 -37.65 21.04 -49.69
C THR A 132 -38.58 20.41 -48.65
N SER A 133 -38.20 20.51 -47.37
CA SER A 133 -38.77 21.50 -46.43
C SER A 133 -38.48 21.13 -44.97
N ASP A 134 -38.08 22.16 -44.22
CA ASP A 134 -37.76 22.17 -42.79
C ASP A 134 -38.95 21.84 -41.88
N SER A 135 -38.68 21.32 -40.67
CA SER A 135 -39.16 21.95 -39.43
C SER A 135 -38.53 21.36 -38.16
N ASN A 136 -37.89 22.28 -37.44
CA ASN A 136 -37.50 22.31 -36.03
C ASN A 136 -38.48 21.63 -35.05
N VAL A 137 -37.95 20.99 -34.00
CA VAL A 137 -38.27 21.38 -32.60
C VAL A 137 -37.03 21.19 -31.71
N ALA A 138 -36.66 22.29 -31.07
CA ALA A 138 -35.56 22.43 -30.13
C ALA A 138 -35.95 22.02 -28.71
N GLY A 139 -34.94 21.59 -27.95
CA GLY A 139 -34.78 21.94 -26.53
C GLY A 139 -35.50 21.06 -25.51
N GLN A 140 -34.75 20.47 -24.58
CA GLN A 140 -34.42 21.14 -23.32
C GLN A 140 -33.49 20.29 -22.46
N SER A 141 -32.44 20.96 -22.00
CA SER A 141 -31.59 20.61 -20.86
C SER A 141 -32.35 20.81 -19.55
N LYS A 142 -32.09 19.93 -18.57
CA LYS A 142 -32.09 20.08 -17.09
C LYS A 142 -31.74 18.68 -16.54
N GLY A 143 -30.71 18.45 -15.73
CA GLY A 143 -30.26 19.23 -14.58
C GLY A 143 -31.13 18.87 -13.37
N SER A 144 -30.51 18.43 -12.27
CA SER A 144 -31.07 18.04 -10.96
C SER A 144 -31.35 16.53 -10.77
N GLU A 145 -31.10 15.87 -9.64
CA GLU A 145 -30.52 16.24 -8.34
C GLU A 145 -30.46 14.95 -7.49
N LEU A 146 -29.48 14.88 -6.59
CA LEU A 146 -29.28 13.82 -5.61
C LEU A 146 -30.52 13.60 -4.74
N GLN A 147 -31.01 12.36 -4.63
CA GLN A 147 -31.74 11.91 -3.44
C GLN A 147 -31.37 10.46 -3.11
N MET A 148 -30.65 10.29 -1.99
CA MET A 148 -30.60 9.03 -1.26
C MET A 148 -31.94 8.83 -0.57
N ALA A 149 -32.58 7.69 -0.81
CA ALA A 149 -33.64 7.18 0.04
C ALA A 149 -33.19 5.82 0.56
N ASP A 150 -32.78 5.81 1.83
CA ASP A 150 -32.59 4.60 2.63
C ASP A 150 -33.92 3.85 2.71
N SER A 151 -33.94 2.62 2.18
CA SER A 151 -35.01 1.66 2.42
C SER A 151 -34.49 0.60 3.38
N PHE A 152 -34.55 0.91 4.68
CA PHE A 152 -34.45 -0.10 5.73
C PHE A 152 -35.85 -0.61 6.05
N THR A 153 -36.15 -1.83 5.61
CA THR A 153 -37.34 -2.57 6.03
C THR A 153 -37.22 -2.96 7.50
N PHE A 154 -37.89 -2.20 8.37
CA PHE A 154 -38.07 -2.57 9.78
C PHE A 154 -39.21 -3.60 9.88
N SER A 155 -38.87 -4.88 10.00
CA SER A 155 -39.83 -5.91 10.41
C SER A 155 -39.96 -5.83 11.94
N LYS A 156 -40.98 -5.11 12.42
CA LYS A 156 -41.40 -5.17 13.82
C LYS A 156 -42.23 -6.44 13.99
N ASP A 157 -41.78 -7.33 14.88
CA ASP A 157 -42.62 -8.03 15.87
C ASP A 157 -41.83 -9.16 16.54
N HIS A 158 -41.33 -8.91 17.76
CA HIS A 158 -41.45 -9.86 18.88
C HIS A 158 -41.11 -9.20 20.23
N ASP A 159 -42.12 -9.21 21.11
CA ASP A 159 -42.18 -9.23 22.58
C ASP A 159 -41.19 -8.44 23.48
N PRO A 160 -41.67 -7.54 24.37
CA PRO A 160 -40.83 -6.77 25.29
C PRO A 160 -40.81 -7.40 26.70
N THR A 161 -40.13 -8.52 26.89
CA THR A 161 -39.80 -9.03 28.24
C THR A 161 -38.50 -9.84 28.25
N ASN A 162 -37.36 -9.14 28.15
CA ASN A 162 -36.10 -9.58 28.78
C ASN A 162 -35.09 -8.42 28.76
N ILE A 163 -35.33 -7.38 29.56
CA ILE A 163 -34.35 -6.34 29.88
C ILE A 163 -33.95 -6.56 31.34
N MET A 164 -33.29 -7.68 31.60
CA MET A 164 -32.57 -7.96 32.85
C MET A 164 -31.52 -9.01 32.48
N ASP A 165 -30.24 -8.61 32.57
CA ASP A 165 -29.00 -9.42 32.54
C ASP A 165 -27.96 -9.17 31.41
N ASP A 166 -28.05 -8.09 30.63
CA ASP A 166 -26.95 -7.70 29.72
C ASP A 166 -25.82 -6.89 30.41
N HIS A 167 -25.91 -6.64 31.72
CA HIS A 167 -24.83 -5.99 32.46
C HIS A 167 -23.56 -6.86 32.53
N SER A 168 -23.69 -8.20 32.51
CA SER A 168 -22.55 -9.12 32.49
C SER A 168 -21.77 -9.02 31.18
N ALA A 169 -22.45 -8.96 30.03
CA ALA A 169 -21.78 -8.95 28.73
C ALA A 169 -20.95 -7.67 28.49
N TYR A 170 -21.41 -6.53 29.04
CA TYR A 170 -20.64 -5.29 29.02
C TYR A 170 -19.44 -5.34 29.97
N ASP A 171 -19.63 -5.86 31.19
CA ASP A 171 -18.54 -6.02 32.17
C ASP A 171 -17.46 -6.98 31.67
N ASP A 172 -17.85 -8.09 31.05
CA ASP A 172 -16.96 -9.06 30.40
C ASP A 172 -16.16 -8.43 29.24
N PHE A 173 -16.81 -7.56 28.45
CA PHE A 173 -16.15 -6.81 27.38
C PHE A 173 -15.10 -5.83 27.94
N VAL A 174 -15.45 -5.07 28.98
CA VAL A 174 -14.51 -4.14 29.64
C VAL A 174 -13.34 -4.91 30.23
N GLN A 175 -13.59 -6.02 30.91
CA GLN A 175 -12.55 -6.88 31.48
C GLN A 175 -11.63 -7.48 30.41
N HIS A 176 -12.17 -7.81 29.23
CA HIS A 176 -11.37 -8.25 28.09
C HIS A 176 -10.42 -7.14 27.60
N ILE A 177 -10.92 -5.90 27.48
CA ILE A 177 -10.10 -4.76 27.08
C ILE A 177 -9.00 -4.48 28.11
N ASP A 178 -9.32 -4.49 29.40
CA ASP A 178 -8.35 -4.30 30.48
C ASP A 178 -7.27 -5.39 30.48
N SER A 179 -7.66 -6.63 30.17
CA SER A 179 -6.73 -7.75 30.00
C SER A 179 -5.80 -7.54 28.81
N GLN A 180 -6.31 -7.06 27.67
CA GLN A 180 -5.49 -6.76 26.50
C GLN A 180 -4.53 -5.59 26.75
N LEU A 181 -4.99 -4.54 27.42
CA LEU A 181 -4.15 -3.39 27.80
C LEU A 181 -3.04 -3.81 28.77
N SER A 182 -3.36 -4.64 29.76
CA SER A 182 -2.37 -5.18 30.70
C SER A 182 -1.34 -6.06 30.01
N SER A 183 -1.77 -6.89 29.06
CA SER A 183 -0.87 -7.70 28.23
C SER A 183 0.08 -6.83 27.40
N LEU A 184 -0.46 -5.79 26.74
CA LEU A 184 0.33 -4.88 25.93
C LEU A 184 1.34 -4.09 26.77
N GLN A 185 0.93 -3.65 27.96
CA GLN A 185 1.80 -2.97 28.92
C GLN A 185 3.00 -3.86 29.30
N CYS A 186 2.75 -5.14 29.61
CA CYS A 186 3.80 -6.10 29.93
C CYS A 186 4.78 -6.32 28.75
N GLU A 187 4.26 -6.40 27.51
CA GLU A 187 5.10 -6.54 26.32
C GLU A 187 5.98 -5.31 26.08
N ILE A 188 5.42 -4.10 26.27
CA ILE A 188 6.16 -2.84 26.17
C ILE A 188 7.27 -2.78 27.23
N ASP A 189 6.97 -3.13 28.48
CA ASP A 189 7.94 -3.11 29.57
C ASP A 189 9.06 -4.13 29.35
N HIS A 190 8.71 -5.32 28.85
CA HIS A 190 9.68 -6.34 28.47
C HIS A 190 10.59 -5.87 27.33
N TYR A 191 10.02 -5.27 26.28
CA TYR A 191 10.78 -4.73 25.16
C TYR A 191 11.72 -3.60 25.60
N ALA A 192 11.22 -2.64 26.38
CA ALA A 192 12.02 -1.54 26.91
C ALA A 192 13.20 -2.04 27.74
N SER A 193 12.95 -3.02 28.62
CA SER A 193 13.98 -3.65 29.46
C SER A 193 15.01 -4.41 28.61
N SER A 194 14.57 -5.14 27.58
CA SER A 194 15.45 -5.86 26.65
C SER A 194 16.35 -4.91 25.87
N GLN A 195 15.83 -3.76 25.43
CA GLN A 195 16.60 -2.75 24.71
C GLN A 195 17.64 -2.09 25.61
N LEU A 196 17.30 -1.81 26.88
CA LEU A 196 18.22 -1.23 27.86
C LEU A 196 19.35 -2.20 28.21
N ALA A 197 19.06 -3.50 28.34
CA ALA A 197 20.08 -4.52 28.58
C ALA A 197 21.07 -4.63 27.40
N LYS A 198 20.59 -4.62 26.16
CA LYS A 198 21.46 -4.65 24.97
C LYS A 198 22.36 -3.42 24.88
N GLU A 199 21.83 -2.24 25.22
CA GLU A 199 22.62 -1.00 25.23
C GLU A 199 23.72 -1.08 26.32
N LEU A 200 23.38 -1.57 27.52
CA LEU A 200 24.34 -1.76 28.61
C LEU A 200 25.51 -2.68 28.21
N ASP A 201 25.22 -3.80 27.56
CA ASP A 201 26.24 -4.75 27.08
C ASP A 201 27.18 -4.10 26.05
N THR A 202 26.64 -3.30 25.13
CA THR A 202 27.47 -2.57 24.16
C THR A 202 28.31 -1.49 24.83
N GLN A 203 27.77 -0.78 25.82
CA GLN A 203 28.47 0.26 26.56
C GLN A 203 29.60 -0.34 27.41
N GLN A 204 29.37 -1.49 28.05
CA GLN A 204 30.41 -2.23 28.78
C GLN A 204 31.55 -2.65 27.84
N SER A 205 31.22 -3.19 26.66
CA SER A 205 32.23 -3.56 25.66
C SER A 205 33.08 -2.38 25.20
N VAL A 206 32.47 -1.20 25.03
CA VAL A 206 33.18 0.04 24.68
C VAL A 206 34.10 0.47 25.82
N ASN A 207 33.62 0.41 27.07
CA ASN A 207 34.41 0.79 28.24
C ASN A 207 35.64 -0.13 28.42
N ASP A 208 35.49 -1.44 28.23
CA ASP A 208 36.60 -2.40 28.29
C ASP A 208 37.66 -2.12 27.21
N LYS A 209 37.25 -1.73 26.00
CA LYS A 209 38.17 -1.34 24.92
C LYS A 209 38.91 -0.05 25.27
N LEU A 210 38.22 0.93 25.87
CA LEU A 210 38.82 2.20 26.28
C LEU A 210 39.86 2.00 27.38
N HIS A 211 39.57 1.14 28.37
CA HIS A 211 40.54 0.76 29.40
C HIS A 211 41.79 0.09 28.81
N LYS A 212 41.63 -0.85 27.85
CA LYS A 212 42.77 -1.48 27.17
C LYS A 212 43.65 -0.46 26.46
N LEU A 213 43.05 0.49 25.74
CA LEU A 213 43.78 1.56 25.07
C LEU A 213 44.53 2.46 26.07
N SER A 214 43.90 2.81 27.19
CA SER A 214 44.54 3.59 28.24
C SER A 214 45.77 2.88 28.82
N THR A 215 45.69 1.56 29.03
CA THR A 215 46.83 0.76 29.51
C THR A 215 47.98 0.74 28.50
N ILE A 216 47.67 0.58 27.21
CA ILE A 216 48.68 0.60 26.13
C ILE A 216 49.36 1.97 26.06
N LEU A 217 48.59 3.07 26.12
CA LEU A 217 49.13 4.43 26.12
C LEU A 217 50.07 4.65 27.30
N LYS A 218 49.70 4.19 28.50
CA LYS A 218 50.55 4.28 29.69
C LYS A 218 51.88 3.57 29.48
N LEU A 219 51.87 2.33 28.98
CA LEU A 219 53.08 1.56 28.68
C LEU A 219 53.99 2.25 27.65
N ILE A 220 53.41 2.82 26.59
CA ILE A 220 54.17 3.57 25.58
C ILE A 220 54.87 4.78 26.21
N THR A 221 54.16 5.48 27.10
CA THR A 221 54.68 6.70 27.75
C THR A 221 55.81 6.34 28.72
N GLU A 222 55.62 5.32 29.56
CA GLU A 222 56.66 4.78 30.45
C GLU A 222 57.89 4.31 29.69
N THR A 223 57.71 3.62 28.55
CA THR A 223 58.82 3.18 27.70
C THR A 223 59.58 4.36 27.08
N ARG A 224 58.88 5.45 26.77
CA ARG A 224 59.47 6.66 26.18
C ARG A 224 60.24 7.50 27.21
N GLU A 225 59.77 7.53 28.45
CA GLU A 225 60.40 8.25 29.57
C GLU A 225 61.54 7.47 30.25
N SER A 226 61.61 6.15 30.06
CA SER A 226 62.69 5.29 30.57
C SER A 226 63.99 5.32 29.73
N LYS A 227 64.16 6.30 28.84
CA LYS A 227 65.33 6.50 27.98
C LYS A 227 66.09 7.76 28.39
#